data_AF-A0A845Y478-F1
#
_entry.id   AF-A0A845Y478-F1
#
_cell.length_a   1.000
_cell.length_b   1.000
_cell.length_c   1.000
_cell.angle_alpha   90.00
_cell.angle_beta   90.00
_cell.angle_gamma   90.00
#
_symmetry.space_group_name_H-M   'P 1'
#
loop_
_entity.id
_entity.type
_entity.pdbx_description
1 polymer ?
#
loop_
_entity_poly.entity_id
_entity_poly.type
_entity_poly.pdbx_seq_one_letter_code
_entity_poly.pdbx_strand_id
1 'polypeptide(L)'
;MYTDEQIRKLFDADVLSYLANKNRGGISGEKGNTYENFFAVYQLALFAQDVIENKREVNFYSQIIAFVDDLIIACQNDTTFEHYQLKNRTDVVWGSGQRSIVDDFSKQYVLNQSMSRESKLHLVVSSQELSVKLKESLPAAIKAYSQVLHFPYESSLVKVIEKQPDFRKAIEYLCAFENPDPDKIECVGAVLLGAWVSSDKSGACVMEILKKAQQSTPSFIRSFSQEWQLAPEVESILSKIESLSYNLTKGFLHWEYGNGLDKGTLPYSIDSDKFTRFQELLKRNNPTSFEELEAFLI
;
A
#
# COMPACT_ATOMS: atom_id res chain seq x y z
N MET A 1 28.96 -2.73 18.91
CA MET A 1 27.87 -2.34 19.82
C MET A 1 28.40 -2.41 21.25
N TYR A 2 28.04 -1.46 22.12
CA TYR A 2 28.50 -1.45 23.52
C TYR A 2 27.75 -2.52 24.33
N THR A 3 28.45 -3.21 25.23
CA THR A 3 27.83 -4.19 26.14
C THR A 3 27.42 -3.55 27.46
N ASP A 4 26.44 -4.14 28.15
CA ASP A 4 26.07 -3.74 29.51
C ASP A 4 27.29 -3.71 30.46
N GLU A 5 28.23 -4.64 30.30
CA GLU A 5 29.44 -4.69 31.12
C GLU A 5 30.38 -3.51 30.83
N GLN A 6 30.52 -3.10 29.58
CA GLN A 6 31.29 -1.91 29.21
C GLN A 6 30.65 -0.63 29.77
N ILE A 7 29.32 -0.53 29.73
CA ILE A 7 28.57 0.62 30.25
C ILE A 7 28.71 0.69 31.77
N ARG A 8 28.58 -0.44 32.48
CA ARG A 8 28.74 -0.52 33.96
C ARG A 8 30.16 -0.21 34.44
N LYS A 9 31.18 -0.43 33.60
CA LYS A 9 32.57 -0.04 33.92
C LYS A 9 32.79 1.48 33.86
N LEU A 10 31.97 2.20 33.10
CA LEU A 10 32.08 3.64 32.90
C LEU A 10 31.05 4.45 33.69
N PHE A 11 29.88 3.85 33.97
CA PHE A 11 28.75 4.51 34.60
C PHE A 11 28.08 3.59 35.63
N ASP A 12 27.29 4.17 36.52
CA ASP A 12 26.55 3.43 37.56
C ASP A 12 25.34 2.65 37.00
N ALA A 13 24.67 1.91 37.90
CA ALA A 13 23.51 1.10 37.57
C ALA A 13 22.26 1.93 37.20
N ASP A 14 22.17 3.18 37.66
CA ASP A 14 21.04 4.07 37.37
C ASP A 14 21.11 4.56 35.92
N VAL A 15 22.31 4.91 35.45
CA VAL A 15 22.56 5.26 34.04
C VAL A 15 22.24 4.08 33.12
N LEU A 16 22.63 2.85 33.48
CA LEU A 16 22.27 1.67 32.68
C LEU A 16 20.75 1.46 32.63
N SER A 17 20.05 1.62 33.76
CA SER A 17 18.59 1.48 33.83
C SER A 17 17.88 2.54 32.99
N TYR A 18 18.38 3.77 33.02
CA TYR A 18 17.93 4.85 32.15
C TYR A 18 18.12 4.50 30.66
N LEU A 19 19.30 4.02 30.27
CA LEU A 19 19.58 3.63 28.89
C LEU A 19 18.69 2.48 28.42
N ALA A 20 18.46 1.48 29.26
CA ALA A 20 17.56 0.37 28.96
C ALA A 20 16.11 0.85 28.75
N ASN A 21 15.63 1.77 29.60
CA ASN A 21 14.30 2.37 29.46
C ASN A 21 14.19 3.23 28.19
N LYS A 22 15.22 4.02 27.89
CA LYS A 22 15.31 4.81 26.66
C LYS A 22 15.28 3.93 25.41
N ASN A 23 16.07 2.86 25.39
CA ASN A 23 16.10 1.91 24.28
C ASN A 23 14.75 1.19 24.12
N ARG A 24 14.14 0.75 25.22
CA ARG A 24 12.80 0.15 25.21
C ARG A 24 11.75 1.11 24.64
N GLY A 25 11.78 2.37 25.06
CA GLY A 25 10.91 3.42 24.52
C GLY A 25 11.10 3.63 23.02
N GLY A 26 12.35 3.65 22.56
CA GLY A 26 12.69 3.73 21.13
C GLY A 26 12.14 2.56 20.32
N ILE A 27 12.40 1.33 20.77
CA ILE A 27 11.90 0.10 20.12
C ILE A 27 10.37 0.09 20.09
N SER A 28 9.70 0.48 21.18
CA SER A 28 8.24 0.56 21.22
C SER A 28 7.69 1.61 20.25
N GLY A 29 8.33 2.78 20.16
CA GLY A 29 7.96 3.83 19.22
C GLY A 29 8.14 3.39 17.76
N GLU A 30 9.26 2.75 17.44
CA GLU A 30 9.53 2.19 16.11
C GLU A 30 8.50 1.14 15.69
N LYS A 31 8.13 0.23 16.60
CA LYS A 31 7.07 -0.77 16.37
C LYS A 31 5.70 -0.15 16.14
N GLY A 32 5.40 0.96 16.83
CA GLY A 32 4.16 1.72 16.64
C GLY A 32 4.12 2.35 15.25
N ASN A 33 5.15 3.13 14.91
CA ASN A 33 5.26 3.77 13.60
C ASN A 33 5.29 2.76 12.44
N THR A 34 5.98 1.63 12.60
CA THR A 34 5.97 0.55 11.59
C THR A 34 4.56 0.01 11.38
N TYR A 35 3.81 -0.21 12.46
CA TYR A 35 2.43 -0.69 12.39
C TYR A 35 1.50 0.28 11.68
N GLU A 36 1.59 1.57 12.01
CA GLU A 36 0.84 2.66 11.34
C GLU A 36 1.15 2.73 9.85
N ASN A 37 2.42 2.70 9.46
CA ASN A 37 2.80 2.74 8.06
C ASN A 37 2.33 1.49 7.29
N PHE A 38 2.42 0.29 7.88
CA PHE A 38 1.91 -0.92 7.23
C PHE A 38 0.39 -0.87 7.02
N PHE A 39 -0.36 -0.34 7.98
CA PHE A 39 -1.80 -0.16 7.83
C PHE A 39 -2.15 0.90 6.78
N ALA A 40 -1.40 2.00 6.72
CA ALA A 40 -1.59 3.01 5.68
C ALA A 40 -1.36 2.43 4.28
N VAL A 41 -0.31 1.62 4.08
CA VAL A 41 -0.07 0.93 2.81
C VAL A 41 -1.16 -0.09 2.48
N TYR A 42 -1.68 -0.79 3.49
CA TYR A 42 -2.84 -1.67 3.33
C TYR A 42 -4.06 -0.92 2.79
N GLN A 43 -4.44 0.20 3.43
CA GLN A 43 -5.55 1.03 2.98
C GLN A 43 -5.30 1.59 1.58
N LEU A 44 -4.08 2.08 1.31
CA LEU A 44 -3.69 2.59 0.01
C LEU A 44 -3.88 1.54 -1.09
N ALA A 45 -3.44 0.30 -0.85
CA ALA A 45 -3.62 -0.78 -1.79
C ALA A 45 -5.12 -1.09 -2.02
N LEU A 46 -5.93 -1.14 -0.96
CA LEU A 46 -7.37 -1.37 -1.09
C LEU A 46 -8.08 -0.30 -1.93
N PHE A 47 -7.70 0.97 -1.77
CA PHE A 47 -8.28 2.07 -2.55
C PHE A 47 -7.72 2.17 -3.98
N ALA A 48 -6.68 1.42 -4.33
CA ALA A 48 -6.01 1.55 -5.61
C ALA A 48 -6.96 1.36 -6.80
N GLN A 49 -7.80 0.33 -6.75
CA GLN A 49 -8.74 0.05 -7.83
C GLN A 49 -9.76 1.19 -8.01
N ASP A 50 -10.35 1.68 -6.92
CA ASP A 50 -11.29 2.80 -6.95
C ASP A 50 -10.66 4.07 -7.53
N VAL A 51 -9.41 4.34 -7.16
CA VAL A 51 -8.70 5.54 -7.61
C VAL A 51 -8.28 5.43 -9.08
N ILE A 52 -7.85 4.25 -9.54
CA ILE A 52 -7.36 4.01 -10.91
C ILE A 52 -8.52 3.83 -11.91
N GLU A 53 -9.50 2.99 -11.59
CA GLU A 53 -10.57 2.63 -12.52
C GLU A 53 -11.75 3.59 -12.41
N ASN A 54 -12.18 3.87 -11.18
CA ASN A 54 -13.35 4.71 -10.92
C ASN A 54 -13.00 6.19 -10.78
N LYS A 55 -11.72 6.56 -10.89
CA LYS A 55 -11.21 7.93 -10.77
C LYS A 55 -11.67 8.60 -9.48
N ARG A 56 -11.81 7.82 -8.41
CA ARG A 56 -12.22 8.32 -7.09
C ARG A 56 -11.11 9.19 -6.52
N GLU A 57 -11.46 10.39 -6.06
CA GLU A 57 -10.52 11.29 -5.40
C GLU A 57 -10.44 10.97 -3.90
N VAL A 58 -9.33 10.36 -3.50
CA VAL A 58 -9.07 9.91 -2.12
C VAL A 58 -7.79 10.55 -1.60
N ASN A 59 -7.88 11.17 -0.43
CA ASN A 59 -6.76 11.80 0.25
C ASN A 59 -6.53 11.14 1.61
N PHE A 60 -5.26 10.88 1.92
CA PHE A 60 -4.82 10.35 3.20
C PHE A 60 -4.14 11.45 4.01
N TYR A 61 -4.46 11.51 5.29
CA TYR A 61 -3.82 12.40 6.26
C TYR A 61 -3.27 11.57 7.41
N SER A 62 -2.13 11.98 7.95
CA SER A 62 -1.52 11.37 9.13
C SER A 62 -0.69 12.42 9.86
N GLN A 63 -0.67 12.34 11.19
CA GLN A 63 0.07 13.29 12.04
C GLN A 63 -0.41 14.75 11.90
N ILE A 64 -1.71 14.93 11.63
CA ILE A 64 -2.35 16.25 11.62
C ILE A 64 -3.00 16.55 12.97
N ILE A 65 -3.38 17.81 13.21
CA ILE A 65 -4.08 18.20 14.44
C ILE A 65 -5.50 17.61 14.43
N ALA A 66 -5.66 16.46 15.09
CA ALA A 66 -6.93 15.76 15.30
C ALA A 66 -6.87 14.99 16.63
N PHE A 67 -8.03 14.61 17.17
CA PHE A 67 -8.09 13.71 18.34
C PHE A 67 -7.84 12.24 17.95
N VAL A 68 -8.12 11.90 16.69
CA VAL A 68 -7.78 10.61 16.08
C VAL A 68 -7.03 10.88 14.79
N ASP A 69 -5.71 10.75 14.84
CA ASP A 69 -4.76 11.35 13.90
C ASP A 69 -3.78 10.38 13.22
N ASP A 70 -3.69 9.13 13.69
CA ASP A 70 -2.72 8.17 13.15
C ASP A 70 -2.92 7.95 11.63
N LEU A 71 -4.18 7.79 11.18
CA LEU A 71 -4.56 7.83 9.77
C LEU A 71 -5.98 8.36 9.58
N ILE A 72 -6.19 9.22 8.60
CA ILE A 72 -7.50 9.74 8.21
C ILE A 72 -7.65 9.60 6.70
N ILE A 73 -8.80 9.09 6.27
CA ILE A 73 -9.14 8.90 4.86
C ILE A 73 -10.35 9.77 4.55
N ALA A 74 -10.19 10.65 3.55
CA ALA A 74 -11.26 11.48 3.04
C ALA A 74 -11.43 11.24 1.53
N CYS A 75 -12.65 10.89 1.13
CA CYS A 75 -13.03 10.84 -0.28
C CYS A 75 -13.76 12.14 -0.62
N GLN A 76 -13.37 12.86 -1.68
CA GLN A 76 -13.92 14.20 -1.93
C GLN A 76 -15.44 14.22 -2.13
N ASN A 77 -15.98 13.18 -2.76
CA ASN A 77 -17.41 13.07 -3.06
C ASN A 77 -18.22 12.47 -1.91
N ASP A 78 -17.58 12.08 -0.81
CA ASP A 78 -18.25 11.54 0.36
C ASP A 78 -18.36 12.58 1.47
N THR A 79 -19.46 12.57 2.20
CA THR A 79 -19.63 13.38 3.41
C THR A 79 -18.91 12.77 4.62
N THR A 80 -18.39 11.54 4.50
CA THR A 80 -17.79 10.80 5.60
C THR A 80 -16.28 10.97 5.68
N PHE A 81 -15.77 11.19 6.89
CA PHE A 81 -14.37 10.99 7.24
C PHE A 81 -14.18 9.69 8.02
N GLU A 82 -13.20 8.91 7.58
CA GLU A 82 -12.77 7.70 8.28
C GLU A 82 -11.48 8.00 9.04
N HIS A 83 -11.55 7.97 10.37
CA HIS A 83 -10.40 8.17 11.24
C HIS A 83 -10.00 6.85 11.87
N TYR A 84 -8.70 6.60 11.95
CA TYR A 84 -8.14 5.38 12.47
C TYR A 84 -7.16 5.71 13.60
N GLN A 85 -7.43 5.18 14.78
CA GLN A 85 -6.47 5.10 15.88
C GLN A 85 -5.88 3.68 15.88
N LEU A 86 -4.58 3.57 15.75
CA LEU A 86 -3.84 2.31 15.74
C LEU A 86 -3.14 2.08 17.08
N LYS A 87 -3.24 0.84 17.57
CA LYS A 87 -2.53 0.42 18.79
C LYS A 87 -1.90 -0.95 18.61
N ASN A 88 -0.57 -0.96 18.58
CA ASN A 88 0.23 -2.20 18.57
C ASN A 88 0.59 -2.66 20.00
N ARG A 89 -0.44 -2.90 20.83
CA ARG A 89 -0.28 -3.38 22.22
C ARG A 89 -1.46 -4.27 22.61
N THR A 90 -1.26 -5.13 23.60
CA THR A 90 -2.27 -6.10 24.07
C THR A 90 -3.10 -5.61 25.26
N ASP A 91 -2.71 -4.51 25.89
CA ASP A 91 -3.31 -3.95 27.12
C ASP A 91 -4.22 -2.74 26.85
N VAL A 92 -4.64 -2.54 25.59
CA VAL A 92 -5.51 -1.42 25.19
C VAL A 92 -6.89 -1.57 25.81
N VAL A 93 -7.42 -0.49 26.34
CA VAL A 93 -8.79 -0.38 26.85
C VAL A 93 -9.40 0.93 26.36
N TRP A 94 -10.73 0.96 26.21
CA TRP A 94 -11.46 2.19 25.88
C TRP A 94 -11.19 3.33 26.88
N GLY A 95 -11.08 2.98 28.16
CA GLY A 95 -10.86 3.93 29.24
C GLY A 95 -12.11 4.75 29.58
N SER A 96 -11.99 5.57 30.61
CA SER A 96 -13.01 6.55 31.02
C SER A 96 -12.32 7.85 31.45
N GLY A 97 -12.99 8.98 31.23
CA GLY A 97 -12.46 10.29 31.58
C GLY A 97 -11.58 10.92 30.50
N GLN A 98 -10.96 12.05 30.84
CA GLN A 98 -10.23 12.89 29.89
C GLN A 98 -9.01 12.16 29.31
N ARG A 99 -8.75 12.32 28.00
CA ARG A 99 -7.65 11.67 27.26
C ARG A 99 -7.77 10.14 27.16
N SER A 100 -8.96 9.60 27.43
CA SER A 100 -9.27 8.21 27.11
C SER A 100 -9.65 8.09 25.63
N ILE A 101 -9.57 6.88 25.07
CA ILE A 101 -9.96 6.64 23.67
C ILE A 101 -11.43 7.04 23.46
N VAL A 102 -12.30 6.80 24.45
CA VAL A 102 -13.71 7.22 24.40
C VAL A 102 -13.85 8.73 24.30
N ASP A 103 -13.07 9.47 25.10
CA ASP A 103 -13.08 10.93 25.12
C ASP A 103 -12.57 11.50 23.78
N ASP A 104 -11.46 10.96 23.26
CA ASP A 104 -10.89 11.37 21.97
C ASP A 104 -11.85 11.08 20.81
N PHE A 105 -12.48 9.90 20.79
CA PHE A 105 -13.46 9.54 19.75
C PHE A 105 -14.70 10.44 19.83
N SER A 106 -15.21 10.73 21.03
CA SER A 106 -16.35 11.62 21.21
C SER A 106 -16.06 13.04 20.73
N LYS A 107 -14.86 13.56 21.03
CA LYS A 107 -14.42 14.89 20.60
C LYS A 107 -14.16 14.95 19.10
N GLN A 108 -13.56 13.91 18.51
CA GLN A 108 -13.39 13.85 17.06
C GLN A 108 -14.73 13.84 16.33
N TYR A 109 -15.70 13.08 16.83
CA TYR A 109 -17.06 13.08 16.30
C TYR A 109 -17.68 14.49 16.33
N VAL A 110 -17.63 15.19 17.46
CA VAL A 110 -18.14 16.57 17.57
C VAL A 110 -17.41 17.51 16.60
N LEU A 111 -16.09 17.37 16.45
CA LEU A 111 -15.29 18.17 15.52
C LEU A 111 -15.73 17.95 14.07
N ASN A 112 -15.90 16.69 13.65
CA ASN A 112 -16.36 16.36 12.29
C ASN A 112 -17.79 16.87 12.03
N GLN A 113 -18.70 16.72 13.01
CA GLN A 113 -20.06 17.24 12.91
C GLN A 113 -20.09 18.77 12.77
N SER A 114 -19.16 19.49 13.42
CA SER A 114 -19.05 20.95 13.26
C SER A 114 -18.67 21.38 11.83
N MET A 115 -18.07 20.47 11.06
CA MET A 115 -17.73 20.65 9.64
C MET A 115 -18.79 20.04 8.70
N SER A 116 -19.94 19.62 9.22
CA SER A 116 -20.99 18.91 8.47
C SER A 116 -20.49 17.64 7.78
N ARG A 117 -19.59 16.90 8.45
CA ARG A 117 -19.04 15.62 7.99
C ARG A 117 -19.50 14.49 8.88
N GLU A 118 -19.93 13.39 8.27
CA GLU A 118 -20.19 12.14 8.98
C GLU A 118 -18.87 11.54 9.45
N SER A 119 -18.91 10.79 10.55
CA SER A 119 -17.71 10.16 11.13
C SER A 119 -17.83 8.65 11.13
N LYS A 120 -16.76 7.99 10.70
CA LYS A 120 -16.47 6.62 11.08
C LYS A 120 -15.13 6.61 11.80
N LEU A 121 -15.15 6.24 13.07
CA LEU A 121 -13.96 6.19 13.91
C LEU A 121 -13.58 4.74 14.17
N HIS A 122 -12.33 4.39 13.91
CA HIS A 122 -11.85 3.03 13.95
C HIS A 122 -10.73 2.90 14.99
N LEU A 123 -10.90 1.97 15.93
CA LEU A 123 -9.79 1.52 16.78
C LEU A 123 -9.21 0.24 16.16
N VAL A 124 -8.00 0.33 15.63
CA VAL A 124 -7.29 -0.79 15.00
C VAL A 124 -6.28 -1.38 15.98
N VAL A 125 -6.38 -2.67 16.25
CA VAL A 125 -5.48 -3.37 17.18
C VAL A 125 -4.81 -4.59 16.56
N SER A 126 -3.59 -4.89 17.02
CA SER A 126 -2.77 -5.96 16.47
C SER A 126 -3.08 -7.37 16.99
N SER A 127 -3.84 -7.49 18.09
CA SER A 127 -4.30 -8.77 18.63
C SER A 127 -5.76 -9.03 18.26
N GLN A 128 -6.02 -10.20 17.68
CA GLN A 128 -7.35 -10.66 17.34
C GLN A 128 -8.22 -10.80 18.60
N GLU A 129 -7.68 -11.39 19.67
CA GLU A 129 -8.38 -11.60 20.94
C GLU A 129 -8.77 -10.25 21.56
N LEU A 130 -7.84 -9.30 21.56
CA LEU A 130 -8.09 -7.94 22.04
C LEU A 130 -9.17 -7.25 21.20
N SER A 131 -9.16 -7.43 19.88
CA SER A 131 -10.19 -6.85 19.00
C SER A 131 -11.59 -7.34 19.36
N VAL A 132 -11.75 -8.63 19.67
CA VAL A 132 -13.03 -9.22 20.08
C VAL A 132 -13.49 -8.62 21.41
N LYS A 133 -12.59 -8.58 22.40
CA LYS A 133 -12.88 -7.98 23.72
C LYS A 133 -13.29 -6.50 23.62
N LEU A 134 -12.61 -5.72 22.77
CA LEU A 134 -12.91 -4.30 22.57
C LEU A 134 -14.23 -4.08 21.82
N LYS A 135 -14.61 -4.98 20.90
CA LYS A 135 -15.94 -4.96 20.25
C LYS A 135 -17.05 -5.20 21.26
N GLU A 136 -16.87 -6.19 22.14
CA GLU A 136 -17.86 -6.53 23.17
C GLU A 136 -18.01 -5.41 24.21
N SER A 137 -16.91 -4.76 24.55
CA SER A 137 -16.88 -3.66 25.53
C SER A 137 -17.03 -2.26 24.91
N LEU A 138 -17.43 -2.16 23.64
CA LEU A 138 -17.62 -0.89 22.93
C LEU A 138 -18.67 -0.01 23.65
N PRO A 139 -18.30 1.18 24.15
CA PRO A 139 -19.21 2.01 24.94
C PRO A 139 -20.40 2.52 24.13
N ALA A 140 -21.59 2.46 24.73
CA ALA A 140 -22.84 2.86 24.07
C ALA A 140 -22.83 4.30 23.54
N ALA A 141 -22.13 5.21 24.24
CA ALA A 141 -22.04 6.63 23.88
C ALA A 141 -21.36 6.89 22.52
N ILE A 142 -20.45 6.01 22.07
CA ILE A 142 -19.69 6.18 20.83
C ILE A 142 -20.04 5.11 19.78
N LYS A 143 -20.86 4.12 20.15
CA LYS A 143 -21.17 2.93 19.35
C LYS A 143 -21.74 3.24 17.96
N ALA A 144 -22.47 4.34 17.82
CA ALA A 144 -23.15 4.70 16.56
C ALA A 144 -22.18 5.08 15.42
N TYR A 145 -20.96 5.51 15.75
CA TYR A 145 -19.97 6.01 14.78
C TYR A 145 -18.59 5.38 14.97
N SER A 146 -18.48 4.33 15.80
CA SER A 146 -17.20 3.70 16.14
C SER A 146 -17.16 2.23 15.81
N GLN A 147 -16.01 1.74 15.35
CA GLN A 147 -15.76 0.34 15.06
C GLN A 147 -14.39 -0.08 15.60
N VAL A 148 -14.24 -1.37 15.91
CA VAL A 148 -12.93 -1.97 16.21
C VAL A 148 -12.53 -2.87 15.06
N LEU A 149 -11.31 -2.71 14.58
CA LEU A 149 -10.73 -3.52 13.51
C LEU A 149 -9.52 -4.28 14.05
N HIS A 150 -9.30 -5.47 13.50
CA HIS A 150 -8.06 -6.21 13.71
C HIS A 150 -7.19 -6.07 12.46
N PHE A 151 -5.92 -5.73 12.66
CA PHE A 151 -4.91 -5.76 11.61
C PHE A 151 -3.62 -6.31 12.21
N PRO A 152 -3.06 -7.41 11.71
CA PRO A 152 -1.95 -8.09 12.37
C PRO A 152 -0.67 -7.25 12.31
N TYR A 153 0.14 -7.33 13.37
CA TYR A 153 1.51 -6.81 13.35
C TYR A 153 2.50 -7.92 13.04
N GLU A 154 3.44 -7.64 12.15
CA GLU A 154 4.55 -8.53 11.82
C GLU A 154 5.88 -7.78 11.73
N SER A 155 6.96 -8.55 11.73
CA SER A 155 8.33 -8.02 11.58
C SER A 155 8.64 -7.44 10.20
N SER A 156 7.86 -7.76 9.17
CA SER A 156 8.02 -7.23 7.82
C SER A 156 6.67 -7.09 7.12
N LEU A 157 6.61 -6.18 6.14
CA LEU A 157 5.39 -5.91 5.38
C LEU A 157 4.91 -7.15 4.60
N VAL A 158 5.83 -7.92 4.02
CA VAL A 158 5.51 -9.16 3.28
C VAL A 158 4.73 -10.15 4.15
N LYS A 159 5.16 -10.36 5.40
CA LYS A 159 4.45 -11.24 6.34
C LYS A 159 3.04 -10.73 6.66
N VAL A 160 2.85 -9.40 6.71
CA VAL A 160 1.50 -8.83 6.85
C VAL A 160 0.66 -9.12 5.62
N ILE A 161 1.20 -8.91 4.42
CA ILE A 161 0.52 -9.18 3.15
C ILE A 161 0.10 -10.66 3.08
N GLU A 162 0.98 -11.60 3.45
CA GLU A 162 0.66 -13.03 3.49
C GLU A 162 -0.48 -13.37 4.46
N LYS A 163 -0.57 -12.67 5.59
CA LYS A 163 -1.60 -12.87 6.62
C LYS A 163 -2.92 -12.13 6.34
N GLN A 164 -2.97 -11.26 5.34
CA GLN A 164 -4.13 -10.44 5.00
C GLN A 164 -4.54 -10.68 3.54
N PRO A 165 -5.50 -11.60 3.28
CA PRO A 165 -5.89 -11.97 1.92
C PRO A 165 -6.32 -10.79 1.05
N ASP A 166 -7.05 -9.82 1.62
CA ASP A 166 -7.49 -8.63 0.87
C ASP A 166 -6.32 -7.71 0.56
N PHE A 167 -5.33 -7.62 1.45
CA PHE A 167 -4.10 -6.88 1.18
C PHE A 167 -3.32 -7.54 0.04
N ARG A 168 -3.16 -8.87 0.10
CA ARG A 168 -2.50 -9.64 -0.96
C ARG A 168 -3.15 -9.42 -2.32
N LYS A 169 -4.48 -9.56 -2.40
CA LYS A 169 -5.23 -9.32 -3.65
C LYS A 169 -5.04 -7.89 -4.17
N ALA A 170 -5.05 -6.91 -3.28
CA ALA A 170 -4.85 -5.51 -3.66
C ALA A 170 -3.42 -5.24 -4.19
N ILE A 171 -2.40 -5.88 -3.61
CA ILE A 171 -1.04 -5.82 -4.15
C ILE A 171 -0.94 -6.56 -5.49
N GLU A 172 -1.52 -7.75 -5.61
CA GLU A 172 -1.57 -8.51 -6.87
C GLU A 172 -2.26 -7.74 -8.00
N TYR A 173 -3.30 -6.96 -7.67
CA TYR A 173 -3.94 -6.03 -8.59
C TYR A 173 -2.97 -4.96 -9.10
N LEU A 174 -2.13 -4.40 -8.21
CA LEU A 174 -1.13 -3.38 -8.53
C LEU A 174 0.09 -3.93 -9.27
N CYS A 175 0.42 -5.22 -9.13
CA CYS A 175 1.55 -5.84 -9.82
C CYS A 175 1.35 -5.84 -11.34
N ALA A 176 2.42 -5.59 -12.10
CA ALA A 176 2.45 -5.69 -13.57
C ALA A 176 2.26 -7.12 -14.10
N PHE A 177 2.49 -8.14 -13.27
CA PHE A 177 2.47 -9.54 -13.65
C PHE A 177 1.13 -10.21 -13.28
N GLU A 178 0.69 -11.17 -14.11
CA GLU A 178 -0.36 -12.10 -13.72
C GLU A 178 0.19 -13.13 -12.74
N ASN A 179 -0.57 -13.43 -11.67
CA ASN A 179 -0.16 -14.37 -10.61
C ASN A 179 1.28 -14.13 -10.12
N PRO A 180 1.59 -12.93 -9.59
CA PRO A 180 2.96 -12.51 -9.30
C PRO A 180 3.62 -13.41 -8.25
N ASP A 181 4.88 -13.76 -8.49
CA ASP A 181 5.74 -14.45 -7.53
C ASP A 181 5.95 -13.61 -6.25
N PRO A 182 6.30 -14.24 -5.11
CA PRO A 182 6.47 -13.54 -3.83
C PRO A 182 7.44 -12.35 -3.87
N ASP A 183 8.52 -12.42 -4.66
CA ASP A 183 9.49 -11.32 -4.82
C ASP A 183 8.86 -10.09 -5.48
N LYS A 184 7.92 -10.29 -6.42
CA LYS A 184 7.19 -9.20 -7.08
C LYS A 184 6.23 -8.52 -6.11
N ILE A 185 5.52 -9.32 -5.30
CA ILE A 185 4.63 -8.82 -4.25
C ILE A 185 5.43 -8.01 -3.21
N GLU A 186 6.58 -8.53 -2.77
CA GLU A 186 7.48 -7.83 -1.86
C GLU A 186 7.97 -6.50 -2.45
N CYS A 187 8.41 -6.52 -3.70
CA CYS A 187 8.88 -5.31 -4.39
C CYS A 187 7.80 -4.24 -4.44
N VAL A 188 6.59 -4.58 -4.90
CA VAL A 188 5.47 -3.63 -4.98
C VAL A 188 5.11 -3.09 -3.60
N GLY A 189 5.00 -3.96 -2.59
CA GLY A 189 4.72 -3.53 -1.21
C GLY A 189 5.78 -2.56 -0.66
N ALA A 190 7.07 -2.87 -0.87
CA ALA A 190 8.17 -2.02 -0.42
C ALA A 190 8.18 -0.65 -1.10
N VAL A 191 7.90 -0.61 -2.41
CA VAL A 191 7.87 0.64 -3.17
C VAL A 191 6.66 1.51 -2.78
N LEU A 192 5.50 0.91 -2.53
CA LEU A 192 4.34 1.63 -1.99
C LEU A 192 4.63 2.21 -0.61
N LEU A 193 5.28 1.44 0.27
CA LEU A 193 5.72 1.91 1.58
C LEU A 193 6.69 3.09 1.45
N GLY A 194 7.69 2.98 0.57
CA GLY A 194 8.62 4.06 0.29
C GLY A 194 7.93 5.32 -0.23
N ALA A 195 6.97 5.16 -1.15
CA ALA A 195 6.19 6.27 -1.70
C ALA A 195 5.34 6.95 -0.61
N TRP A 196 4.67 6.18 0.25
CA TRP A 196 3.90 6.70 1.39
C TRP A 196 4.79 7.46 2.39
N VAL A 197 5.87 6.82 2.87
CA VAL A 197 6.75 7.40 3.90
C VAL A 197 7.44 8.68 3.42
N SER A 198 7.70 8.80 2.11
CA SER A 198 8.32 9.97 1.51
C SER A 198 7.32 11.05 1.03
N SER A 199 6.03 10.86 1.26
CA SER A 199 4.99 11.84 0.87
C SER A 199 4.65 12.79 2.02
N ASP A 200 4.15 13.97 1.68
CA ASP A 200 3.59 14.90 2.66
C ASP A 200 2.27 14.33 3.20
N LYS A 201 2.25 14.02 4.49
CA LYS A 201 1.13 13.38 5.17
C LYS A 201 0.01 14.36 5.56
N SER A 202 0.11 15.64 5.18
CA SER A 202 -0.91 16.66 5.44
C SER A 202 -2.08 16.69 4.43
N GLY A 203 -2.17 15.70 3.54
CA GLY A 203 -3.26 15.54 2.57
C GLY A 203 -2.81 14.88 1.28
N ALA A 204 -2.14 13.73 1.39
CA ALA A 204 -1.58 13.04 0.23
C ALA A 204 -2.69 12.42 -0.63
N CYS A 205 -2.76 12.83 -1.90
CA CYS A 205 -3.63 12.17 -2.88
C CYS A 205 -3.14 10.75 -3.14
N VAL A 206 -4.03 9.76 -3.00
CA VAL A 206 -3.71 8.33 -3.21
C VAL A 206 -3.18 8.09 -4.63
N MET A 207 -3.77 8.73 -5.64
CA MET A 207 -3.31 8.61 -7.03
C MET A 207 -1.85 9.07 -7.18
N GLU A 208 -1.48 10.16 -6.53
CA GLU A 208 -0.12 10.69 -6.63
C GLU A 208 0.90 9.81 -5.91
N ILE A 209 0.53 9.19 -4.78
CA ILE A 209 1.38 8.20 -4.12
C ILE A 209 1.57 6.96 -5.02
N LEU A 210 0.49 6.48 -5.63
CA LEU A 210 0.53 5.35 -6.57
C LEU A 210 1.43 5.65 -7.78
N LYS A 211 1.31 6.84 -8.38
CA LYS A 211 2.19 7.27 -9.47
C LYS A 211 3.65 7.37 -9.04
N LYS A 212 3.93 7.91 -7.86
CA LYS A 212 5.29 7.97 -7.30
C LYS A 212 5.90 6.58 -7.13
N ALA A 213 5.11 5.62 -6.65
CA ALA A 213 5.52 4.22 -6.56
C ALA A 213 5.81 3.65 -7.96
N GLN A 214 4.88 3.81 -8.92
CA GLN A 214 5.04 3.35 -10.29
C GLN A 214 6.31 3.92 -10.96
N GLN A 215 6.59 5.21 -10.78
CA GLN A 215 7.79 5.85 -11.33
C GLN A 215 9.10 5.31 -10.74
N SER A 216 9.09 4.81 -9.50
CA SER A 216 10.28 4.25 -8.85
C SER A 216 10.63 2.86 -9.38
N THR A 217 9.62 2.06 -9.75
CA THR A 217 9.79 0.72 -10.32
C THR A 217 8.78 0.47 -11.45
N PRO A 218 8.95 1.11 -12.62
CA PRO A 218 7.93 1.15 -13.67
C PRO A 218 7.69 -0.19 -14.37
N SER A 219 8.51 -1.20 -14.12
CA SER A 219 8.35 -2.56 -14.66
C SER A 219 7.63 -3.53 -13.71
N PHE A 220 7.37 -3.13 -12.46
CA PHE A 220 6.76 -3.99 -11.44
C PHE A 220 5.32 -3.60 -11.09
N ILE A 221 4.95 -2.34 -11.33
CA ILE A 221 3.61 -1.82 -11.08
C ILE A 221 2.87 -1.67 -12.41
N ARG A 222 1.62 -2.12 -12.45
CA ARG A 222 0.75 -2.03 -13.64
C ARG A 222 0.63 -0.60 -14.14
N SER A 223 0.32 -0.44 -15.42
CA SER A 223 -0.18 0.82 -15.95
C SER A 223 -1.49 1.22 -15.28
N PHE A 224 -1.67 2.53 -15.10
CA PHE A 224 -2.90 3.14 -14.64
C PHE A 224 -3.74 3.69 -15.80
N SER A 225 -3.23 3.64 -17.04
CA SER A 225 -4.01 3.93 -18.25
C SER A 225 -5.04 2.83 -18.49
N GLN A 226 -6.19 3.19 -19.08
CA GLN A 226 -7.31 2.26 -19.31
C GLN A 226 -7.36 1.71 -20.74
N GLU A 227 -6.66 2.34 -21.68
CA GLU A 227 -6.65 1.92 -23.08
C GLU A 227 -5.30 1.30 -23.43
N TRP A 228 -5.27 -0.02 -23.55
CA TRP A 228 -4.07 -0.76 -23.94
C TRP A 228 -4.26 -1.28 -25.35
N GLN A 229 -3.73 -0.53 -26.33
CA GLN A 229 -3.82 -0.90 -27.74
C GLN A 229 -2.46 -0.80 -28.41
N LEU A 230 -2.21 -1.74 -29.33
CA LEU A 230 -1.10 -1.61 -30.26
C LEU A 230 -1.54 -0.75 -31.45
N ALA A 231 -0.58 -0.17 -32.15
CA ALA A 231 -0.85 0.41 -33.45
C ALA A 231 -1.36 -0.71 -34.40
N PRO A 232 -2.42 -0.48 -35.20
CA PRO A 232 -3.00 -1.52 -36.06
C PRO A 232 -2.00 -2.20 -37.01
N GLU A 233 -1.00 -1.46 -37.46
CA GLU A 233 0.09 -1.99 -38.28
C GLU A 233 0.97 -2.99 -37.52
N VAL A 234 1.27 -2.72 -36.24
CA VAL A 234 2.03 -3.63 -35.38
C VAL A 234 1.22 -4.88 -35.08
N GLU A 235 -0.08 -4.75 -34.82
CA GLU A 235 -0.97 -5.92 -34.67
C GLU A 235 -0.93 -6.80 -35.93
N SER A 236 -1.00 -6.18 -37.11
CA SER A 236 -0.92 -6.89 -38.39
C SER A 236 0.42 -7.61 -38.57
N ILE A 237 1.54 -7.00 -38.15
CA ILE A 237 2.86 -7.62 -38.19
C ILE A 237 2.89 -8.86 -37.28
N LEU A 238 2.54 -8.69 -35.99
CA LEU A 238 2.60 -9.77 -35.01
C LEU A 238 1.65 -10.92 -35.37
N SER A 239 0.47 -10.62 -35.92
CA SER A 239 -0.53 -11.63 -36.31
C SER A 239 -0.07 -12.57 -37.44
N LYS A 240 0.96 -12.20 -38.21
CA LYS A 240 1.50 -13.00 -39.32
C LYS A 240 2.58 -13.98 -38.89
N ILE A 241 3.14 -13.81 -37.69
CA ILE A 241 4.17 -14.70 -37.16
C ILE A 241 3.46 -15.95 -36.64
N GLU A 242 3.70 -17.08 -37.30
CA GLU A 242 3.08 -18.35 -36.95
C GLU A 242 3.48 -18.77 -35.53
N SER A 243 2.55 -19.36 -34.77
CA SER A 243 2.78 -19.85 -33.40
C SER A 243 3.19 -18.78 -32.38
N LEU A 244 3.12 -17.48 -32.72
CA LEU A 244 3.19 -16.37 -31.77
C LEU A 244 1.80 -16.04 -31.25
N SER A 245 1.68 -15.85 -29.94
CA SER A 245 0.53 -15.25 -29.29
C SER A 245 1.00 -14.12 -28.38
N TYR A 246 0.18 -13.09 -28.24
CA TYR A 246 0.47 -11.97 -27.35
C TYR A 246 -0.81 -11.45 -26.73
N ASN A 247 -0.66 -10.77 -25.59
CA ASN A 247 -1.72 -9.99 -24.98
C ASN A 247 -1.17 -8.70 -24.39
N LEU A 248 -2.06 -7.72 -24.25
CA LEU A 248 -1.81 -6.51 -23.47
C LEU A 248 -2.60 -6.62 -22.18
N THR A 249 -1.93 -6.97 -21.08
CA THR A 249 -2.55 -6.97 -19.76
C THR A 249 -1.72 -6.11 -18.82
N LYS A 250 -2.41 -5.42 -17.91
CA LYS A 250 -1.81 -4.52 -16.92
C LYS A 250 -0.89 -3.44 -17.51
N GLY A 251 -1.08 -3.11 -18.78
CA GLY A 251 -0.28 -2.15 -19.55
C GLY A 251 1.11 -2.62 -19.93
N PHE A 252 1.31 -3.93 -20.07
CA PHE A 252 2.52 -4.55 -20.62
C PHE A 252 2.15 -5.51 -21.74
N LEU A 253 3.08 -5.68 -22.68
CA LEU A 253 2.97 -6.70 -23.70
C LEU A 253 3.58 -8.00 -23.19
N HIS A 254 2.73 -9.00 -23.04
CA HIS A 254 3.12 -10.38 -22.77
C HIS A 254 3.05 -11.16 -24.07
N TRP A 255 4.03 -12.03 -24.28
CA TRP A 255 4.13 -12.84 -25.49
C TRP A 255 4.47 -14.28 -25.14
N GLU A 256 4.01 -15.18 -25.99
CA GLU A 256 4.28 -16.62 -25.92
C GLU A 256 4.48 -17.15 -27.34
N TYR A 257 5.48 -18.01 -27.52
CA TYR A 257 5.82 -18.64 -28.79
C TYR A 257 5.88 -20.17 -28.67
N GLY A 258 5.40 -20.85 -29.71
CA GLY A 258 5.53 -22.31 -29.84
C GLY A 258 4.72 -23.11 -28.81
N ASN A 259 3.54 -22.62 -28.40
CA ASN A 259 2.70 -23.21 -27.33
C ASN A 259 3.40 -23.27 -25.97
N GLY A 260 4.03 -22.17 -25.55
CA GLY A 260 4.61 -22.03 -24.21
C GLY A 260 6.05 -22.49 -24.09
N LEU A 261 6.69 -22.82 -25.22
CA LEU A 261 8.12 -23.14 -25.26
C LEU A 261 8.97 -21.93 -24.90
N ASP A 262 8.57 -20.76 -25.38
CA ASP A 262 9.17 -19.49 -25.02
C ASP A 262 8.10 -18.46 -24.66
N LYS A 263 8.40 -17.61 -23.68
CA LYS A 263 7.47 -16.58 -23.21
C LYS A 263 8.21 -15.46 -22.52
N GLY A 264 7.65 -14.27 -22.60
CA GLY A 264 8.22 -13.10 -21.97
C GLY A 264 7.24 -11.96 -21.77
N THR A 265 7.75 -10.90 -21.17
CA THR A 265 7.04 -9.65 -20.95
C THR A 265 7.99 -8.52 -21.27
N LEU A 266 7.56 -7.57 -22.09
CA LEU A 266 8.38 -6.38 -22.35
C LEU A 266 8.61 -5.63 -21.03
N PRO A 267 9.85 -5.25 -20.69
CA PRO A 267 10.18 -4.69 -19.37
C PRO A 267 9.77 -3.23 -19.21
N TYR A 268 8.98 -2.67 -20.14
CA TYR A 268 8.52 -1.30 -20.13
C TYR A 268 7.04 -1.24 -20.47
N SER A 269 6.31 -0.39 -19.74
CA SER A 269 4.88 -0.21 -19.92
C SER A 269 4.56 0.42 -21.28
N ILE A 270 3.36 0.15 -21.78
CA ILE A 270 2.82 0.77 -23.00
C ILE A 270 2.79 2.30 -22.97
N ASP A 271 2.75 2.90 -21.77
CA ASP A 271 2.72 4.35 -21.58
C ASP A 271 4.11 5.00 -21.76
N SER A 272 5.15 4.19 -21.98
CA SER A 272 6.52 4.68 -22.05
C SER A 272 6.95 4.99 -23.49
N ASP A 273 7.83 6.01 -23.63
CA ASP A 273 8.51 6.30 -24.89
C ASP A 273 9.28 5.08 -25.45
N LYS A 274 9.73 4.17 -24.57
CA LYS A 274 10.38 2.91 -24.98
C LYS A 274 9.41 2.02 -25.74
N PHE A 275 8.16 1.92 -25.30
CA PHE A 275 7.14 1.15 -26.01
C PHE A 275 6.75 1.78 -27.35
N THR A 276 6.67 3.09 -27.42
CA THR A 276 6.48 3.80 -28.69
C THR A 276 7.61 3.48 -29.68
N ARG A 277 8.88 3.55 -29.23
CA ARG A 277 10.04 3.20 -30.07
C ARG A 277 10.04 1.74 -30.48
N PHE A 278 9.64 0.82 -29.59
CA PHE A 278 9.48 -0.60 -29.93
C PHE A 278 8.51 -0.78 -31.09
N GLN A 279 7.33 -0.16 -31.01
CA GLN A 279 6.34 -0.21 -32.10
C GLN A 279 6.89 0.38 -33.41
N GLU A 280 7.61 1.49 -33.36
CA GLU A 280 8.27 2.08 -34.54
C GLU A 280 9.34 1.14 -35.15
N LEU A 281 10.11 0.45 -34.31
CA LEU A 281 11.10 -0.54 -34.75
C LEU A 281 10.43 -1.72 -35.46
N LEU A 282 9.32 -2.22 -34.94
CA LEU A 282 8.56 -3.29 -35.59
C LEU A 282 8.02 -2.84 -36.95
N LYS A 283 7.42 -1.65 -37.04
CA LYS A 283 6.94 -1.09 -38.32
C LYS A 283 8.07 -0.94 -39.34
N ARG A 284 9.24 -0.48 -38.90
CA ARG A 284 10.38 -0.23 -39.78
C ARG A 284 11.00 -1.52 -40.32
N ASN A 285 11.11 -2.55 -39.49
CA ASN A 285 11.80 -3.79 -39.85
C ASN A 285 10.87 -4.88 -40.37
N ASN A 286 9.57 -4.81 -40.04
CA ASN A 286 8.52 -5.74 -40.47
C ASN A 286 8.94 -7.22 -40.34
N PRO A 287 9.26 -7.70 -39.12
CA PRO A 287 9.68 -9.08 -38.90
C PRO A 287 8.61 -10.07 -39.37
N THR A 288 9.07 -11.15 -39.98
CA THR A 288 8.22 -12.19 -40.57
C THR A 288 8.35 -13.55 -39.87
N SER A 289 9.33 -13.71 -38.99
CA SER A 289 9.51 -14.87 -38.12
C SER A 289 9.74 -14.47 -36.67
N PHE A 290 9.66 -15.44 -35.76
CA PHE A 290 9.92 -15.19 -34.34
C PHE A 290 11.38 -14.81 -34.09
N GLU A 291 12.33 -15.42 -34.79
CA GLU A 291 13.76 -15.12 -34.66
C GLU A 291 14.08 -13.66 -35.04
N GLU A 292 13.38 -13.10 -36.04
CA GLU A 292 13.49 -11.68 -36.39
C GLU A 292 12.83 -10.78 -35.35
N LEU A 293 11.72 -11.21 -34.76
CA LEU A 293 11.01 -10.47 -33.71
C LEU A 293 11.78 -10.46 -32.38
N GLU A 294 12.40 -11.58 -32.01
CA GLU A 294 13.09 -11.80 -30.74
C GLU A 294 14.15 -10.73 -30.48
N ALA A 295 14.84 -10.27 -31.53
CA ALA A 295 15.82 -9.19 -31.47
C ALA A 295 15.27 -7.84 -30.93
N PHE A 296 13.95 -7.67 -30.92
CA PHE A 296 13.26 -6.49 -30.39
C PHE A 296 12.55 -6.73 -29.06
N LEU A 297 12.46 -7.98 -28.60
CA LEU A 297 11.78 -8.37 -27.36
C LEU A 297 12.71 -8.39 -26.14
N ILE A 298 14.03 -8.28 -26.35
CA ILE A 298 15.10 -8.31 -25.33
C ILE A 298 15.54 -6.90 -24.91
#